data_AF-A0A9X3T118-F1
#
_entry.id   AF-A0A9X3T118-F1
#
_cell.length_a   1.000
_cell.length_b   1.000
_cell.length_c   1.000
_cell.angle_alpha   90.00
_cell.angle_beta   90.00
_cell.angle_gamma   90.00
#
_symmetry.space_group_name_H-M   'P 1'
#
loop_
_entity.id
_entity.type
_entity.pdbx_description
1 polymer ?
#
loop_
_entity_poly.entity_id
_entity_poly.type
_entity_poly.pdbx_seq_one_letter_code
_entity_poly.pdbx_strand_id
1 'polypeptide(L)'
;MSERHKDPEADDEAGRPCFSLNPVQDRHLWVLDKLTTAVYSLNDREGTLQYRMQRGLYDLIAVHPDDLPQDLRDKFQVIRNTMGKIALTMTDREAQEVISTLIFLRNEMERRLQPE
;
A
#
# COMPACT_ATOMS: atom_id res chain seq x y z
N MET A 1 6.76 -35.34 60.43
CA MET A 1 6.78 -33.96 59.89
C MET A 1 6.97 -34.11 58.39
N SER A 2 5.94 -33.78 57.61
CA SER A 2 5.87 -34.06 56.18
C SER A 2 6.54 -32.92 55.41
N GLU A 3 7.63 -33.23 54.70
CA GLU A 3 8.33 -32.29 53.83
C GLU A 3 7.48 -31.95 52.62
N ARG A 4 7.38 -30.64 52.34
CA ARG A 4 6.54 -30.05 51.30
C ARG A 4 7.10 -30.40 49.92
N HIS A 5 6.21 -30.82 49.01
CA HIS A 5 6.45 -30.85 47.58
C HIS A 5 6.98 -29.50 47.11
N LYS A 6 8.07 -29.55 46.34
CA LYS A 6 8.61 -28.42 45.59
C LYS A 6 8.55 -28.82 44.13
N ASP A 7 7.45 -28.49 43.48
CA ASP A 7 7.40 -28.41 42.02
C ASP A 7 8.06 -27.09 41.60
N PRO A 8 9.00 -27.11 40.66
CA PRO A 8 9.28 -25.96 39.83
C PRO A 8 8.82 -26.31 38.40
N GLU A 9 7.53 -26.17 38.13
CA GLU A 9 7.12 -25.74 36.79
C GLU A 9 7.46 -24.24 36.72
N ALA A 10 8.72 -23.96 36.41
CA ALA A 10 9.13 -22.65 35.94
C ALA A 10 8.70 -22.60 34.47
N ASP A 11 7.51 -22.06 34.26
CA ASP A 11 6.88 -21.83 32.97
C ASP A 11 7.83 -21.17 31.98
N ASP A 12 7.81 -21.77 30.80
CA ASP A 12 8.60 -21.58 29.60
C ASP A 12 8.11 -20.37 28.77
N GLU A 13 8.03 -19.17 29.37
CA GLU A 13 7.54 -17.95 28.68
C GLU A 13 8.54 -16.79 28.59
N ALA A 14 9.84 -17.06 28.69
CA ALA A 14 10.87 -16.09 28.30
C ALA A 14 11.30 -16.33 26.84
N GLY A 15 10.70 -15.62 25.89
CA GLY A 15 11.36 -15.37 24.61
C GLY A 15 10.62 -15.74 23.32
N ARG A 16 9.28 -15.71 23.29
CA ARG A 16 8.61 -15.58 21.99
C ARG A 16 8.64 -14.11 21.58
N PRO A 17 9.15 -13.75 20.40
CA PRO A 17 8.95 -12.40 19.89
C PRO A 17 7.44 -12.16 19.83
N CYS A 18 6.95 -11.23 20.64
CA CYS A 18 5.60 -10.71 20.48
C CYS A 18 5.57 -10.02 19.11
N PHE A 19 5.08 -10.72 18.09
CA PHE A 19 4.74 -10.12 16.81
C PHE A 19 3.66 -9.07 17.09
N SER A 20 4.05 -7.80 17.23
CA SER A 20 3.09 -6.71 17.32
C SER A 20 2.52 -6.48 15.93
N LEU A 21 1.44 -7.19 15.60
CA LEU A 21 0.61 -6.87 14.44
C LEU A 21 0.01 -5.49 14.71
N ASN A 22 0.48 -4.48 13.97
CA ASN A 22 -0.18 -3.19 13.91
C ASN A 22 -1.01 -3.18 12.61
N PRO A 23 -2.28 -3.61 12.65
CA PRO A 23 -3.09 -3.79 11.45
C PRO A 23 -3.28 -2.49 10.65
N VAL A 24 -3.11 -1.32 11.28
CA VAL A 24 -3.15 -0.03 10.59
C VAL A 24 -1.85 0.22 9.83
N GLN A 25 -0.71 -0.08 10.45
CA GLN A 25 0.61 0.04 9.82
C GLN A 25 0.76 -0.97 8.68
N ASP A 26 0.36 -2.22 8.88
CA ASP A 26 0.39 -3.27 7.85
C ASP A 26 -0.48 -2.89 6.65
N ARG A 27 -1.65 -2.29 6.90
CA ARG A 27 -2.52 -1.76 5.85
C ARG A 27 -1.87 -0.61 5.09
N HIS A 28 -1.29 0.37 5.77
CA HIS A 28 -0.61 1.48 5.09
C HIS A 28 0.61 1.01 4.30
N LEU A 29 1.37 0.05 4.80
CA LEU A 29 2.48 -0.59 4.08
C LEU A 29 1.98 -1.31 2.83
N TRP A 30 0.85 -2.01 2.93
CA TRP A 30 0.22 -2.65 1.79
C TRP A 30 -0.29 -1.63 0.75
N VAL A 31 -0.88 -0.51 1.18
CA VAL A 31 -1.26 0.59 0.26
C VAL A 31 -0.02 1.17 -0.44
N LEU A 32 1.07 1.39 0.31
CA LEU A 32 2.33 1.88 -0.26
C LEU A 32 2.91 0.90 -1.30
N ASP A 33 2.86 -0.40 -1.04
CA ASP A 33 3.27 -1.45 -2.00
C ASP A 33 2.47 -1.37 -3.30
N LYS A 34 1.14 -1.24 -3.21
CA LYS A 34 0.26 -1.13 -4.38
C LYS A 34 0.50 0.14 -5.17
N LEU A 35 0.65 1.28 -4.50
CA LEU A 35 1.00 2.55 -5.15
C LEU A 35 2.36 2.47 -5.84
N THR A 36 3.34 1.84 -5.19
CA THR A 36 4.69 1.64 -5.76
C THR A 36 4.63 0.76 -7.01
N THR A 37 3.92 -0.37 -6.95
CA THR A 37 3.77 -1.29 -8.09
C THR A 37 3.03 -0.63 -9.25
N ALA A 38 2.00 0.16 -8.97
CA ALA A 38 1.31 0.94 -9.99
C ALA A 38 2.25 1.95 -10.68
N VAL A 39 3.03 2.71 -9.91
CA VAL A 39 4.01 3.66 -10.46
C VAL A 39 5.07 2.96 -11.31
N TYR A 40 5.56 1.79 -10.89
CA TYR A 40 6.50 1.00 -11.69
C TYR A 40 5.89 0.55 -13.01
N SER A 41 4.67 -0.01 -12.98
CA SER A 41 3.96 -0.45 -14.18
C SER A 41 3.75 0.68 -15.19
N LEU A 42 3.49 1.88 -14.69
CA LEU A 42 3.26 3.07 -15.52
C LEU A 42 4.54 3.67 -16.12
N ASN A 43 5.65 3.61 -15.38
CA ASN A 43 6.95 4.10 -15.82
C ASN A 43 7.76 3.07 -16.62
N ASP A 44 7.24 1.85 -16.77
CA ASP A 44 7.84 0.81 -17.60
C ASP A 44 8.10 1.37 -19.01
N ARG A 45 9.26 1.07 -19.58
CA ARG A 45 9.61 1.49 -20.95
C ARG A 45 9.13 0.49 -21.99
N GLU A 46 8.70 -0.69 -21.54
CA GLU A 46 8.19 -1.75 -22.40
C GLU A 46 6.66 -1.69 -22.51
N GLY A 47 6.15 -1.94 -23.71
CA GLY A 47 4.71 -1.98 -24.00
C GLY A 47 4.07 -0.63 -24.36
N THR A 48 2.82 -0.70 -24.82
CA THR A 48 2.05 0.50 -25.17
C THR A 48 1.65 1.26 -23.90
N LEU A 49 1.39 2.56 -24.01
CA LEU A 49 0.84 3.34 -22.90
C LEU A 49 -0.42 2.67 -22.33
N GLN A 50 -1.31 2.19 -23.20
CA GLN A 50 -2.52 1.50 -22.80
C GLN A 50 -2.26 0.29 -21.92
N TYR A 51 -1.30 -0.56 -22.31
CA TYR A 51 -0.93 -1.75 -21.55
C TYR A 51 -0.39 -1.38 -20.16
N ARG A 52 0.51 -0.40 -20.09
CA ARG A 52 1.08 0.10 -18.83
C ARG A 52 0.01 0.66 -17.89
N MET A 53 -0.94 1.42 -18.44
CA MET A 53 -2.08 1.97 -17.70
C MET A 53 -3.01 0.89 -17.17
N GLN A 54 -3.34 -0.12 -17.98
CA GLN A 54 -4.15 -1.26 -17.54
C GLN A 54 -3.47 -2.02 -16.40
N ARG A 55 -2.16 -2.27 -16.52
CA ARG A 55 -1.38 -2.95 -15.48
C ARG A 55 -1.38 -2.15 -14.18
N GLY A 56 -1.08 -0.86 -14.24
CA GLY A 56 -1.13 0.01 -13.06
C GLY A 56 -2.53 0.10 -12.45
N LEU A 57 -3.60 0.06 -13.25
CA LEU A 57 -4.97 0.06 -12.76
C LEU A 57 -5.28 -1.17 -11.89
N TYR A 58 -4.77 -2.36 -12.23
CA TYR A 58 -5.01 -3.57 -11.45
C TYR A 58 -4.52 -3.45 -10.00
N ASP A 59 -3.36 -2.83 -9.79
CA ASP A 59 -2.84 -2.59 -8.44
C ASP A 59 -3.66 -1.54 -7.70
N LEU A 60 -4.13 -0.50 -8.40
CA LEU A 60 -4.91 0.57 -7.80
C LEU A 60 -6.35 0.15 -7.44
N ILE A 61 -7.00 -0.72 -8.22
CA ILE A 61 -8.35 -1.19 -7.88
C ILE A 61 -8.34 -2.08 -6.63
N ALA A 62 -7.21 -2.70 -6.29
CA ALA A 62 -7.07 -3.46 -5.07
C ALA A 62 -7.23 -2.55 -3.85
N VAL A 63 -6.70 -1.32 -3.90
CA VAL A 63 -6.71 -0.38 -2.78
C VAL A 63 -8.11 0.18 -2.54
N HIS A 64 -8.62 0.00 -1.33
CA HIS A 64 -9.86 0.64 -0.91
C HIS A 64 -9.58 2.12 -0.58
N PRO A 65 -10.42 3.08 -1.01
CA PRO A 65 -10.20 4.50 -0.73
C PRO A 65 -10.10 4.82 0.78
N ASP A 66 -10.78 4.02 1.62
CA ASP A 66 -10.74 4.17 3.08
C ASP A 66 -9.44 3.68 3.71
N ASP A 67 -8.59 2.97 2.97
CA ASP A 67 -7.24 2.58 3.42
C ASP A 67 -6.23 3.73 3.30
N LEU A 68 -6.64 4.85 2.69
CA LEU A 68 -5.87 6.07 2.59
C LEU A 68 -6.32 7.09 3.63
N PRO A 69 -5.39 7.91 4.16
CA PRO A 69 -5.73 9.13 4.88
C PRO A 69 -6.70 10.02 4.10
N GLN A 70 -7.59 10.70 4.82
CA GLN A 70 -8.71 11.44 4.23
C GLN A 70 -8.29 12.44 3.14
N ASP A 71 -7.16 13.11 3.32
CA ASP A 71 -6.63 14.10 2.37
C ASP A 71 -6.05 13.48 1.09
N LEU A 72 -5.62 12.22 1.15
CA LEU A 72 -5.11 11.45 0.01
C LEU A 72 -6.22 10.72 -0.74
N ARG A 73 -7.31 10.37 -0.03
CA ARG A 73 -8.47 9.67 -0.57
C ARG A 73 -9.06 10.36 -1.79
N ASP A 74 -9.28 11.67 -1.72
CA ASP A 74 -9.91 12.43 -2.81
C ASP A 74 -9.08 12.39 -4.09
N LYS A 75 -7.76 12.58 -3.95
CA LYS A 75 -6.81 12.50 -5.08
C LYS A 75 -6.76 11.09 -5.68
N PHE A 76 -6.75 10.08 -4.83
CA PHE A 76 -6.77 8.68 -5.25
C PHE A 76 -8.06 8.32 -5.99
N GLN A 77 -9.21 8.78 -5.50
CA GLN A 77 -10.50 8.55 -6.15
C GLN A 77 -10.57 9.18 -7.55
N VAL A 78 -10.01 10.38 -7.71
CA VAL A 78 -9.88 11.03 -9.03
C VAL A 78 -9.07 10.16 -9.98
N ILE A 79 -7.89 9.69 -9.57
CA ILE A 79 -7.05 8.82 -10.40
C ILE A 79 -7.79 7.54 -10.79
N ARG A 80 -8.38 6.85 -9.82
CA ARG A 80 -9.09 5.58 -10.06
C ARG A 80 -10.25 5.77 -11.04
N ASN A 81 -10.99 6.88 -10.93
CA ASN A 81 -12.06 7.23 -11.86
C ASN A 81 -11.52 7.56 -13.27
N THR A 82 -10.43 8.32 -13.37
CA THR A 82 -9.78 8.66 -14.63
C THR A 82 -9.24 7.42 -15.33
N MET A 83 -8.50 6.57 -14.62
CA MET A 83 -7.96 5.33 -15.19
C MET A 83 -9.07 4.32 -15.54
N GLY A 84 -10.14 4.23 -14.74
CA GLY A 84 -11.27 3.35 -15.01
C GLY A 84 -12.12 3.78 -16.21
N LYS A 85 -12.22 5.08 -16.49
CA LYS A 85 -12.97 5.61 -17.64
C LYS A 85 -12.18 5.57 -18.95
N ILE A 86 -10.85 5.52 -18.89
CA ILE A 86 -9.99 5.92 -20.02
C ILE A 86 -8.89 4.89 -20.34
N ALA A 87 -9.02 3.63 -19.92
CA ALA A 87 -8.08 2.58 -20.32
C ALA A 87 -8.06 2.25 -21.85
N LEU A 88 -8.80 2.99 -22.69
CA LEU A 88 -8.87 2.81 -24.15
C LEU A 88 -8.62 4.09 -24.97
N THR A 89 -8.69 5.30 -24.41
CA THR A 89 -8.66 6.57 -25.18
C THR A 89 -7.78 7.66 -24.58
N MET A 90 -6.94 7.32 -23.61
CA MET A 90 -6.22 8.32 -22.83
C MET A 90 -5.06 8.91 -23.62
N THR A 91 -4.93 10.22 -23.57
CA THR A 91 -3.81 10.95 -24.17
C THR A 91 -2.54 10.80 -23.34
N ASP A 92 -1.37 10.99 -23.97
CA ASP A 92 -0.08 11.00 -23.26
C ASP A 92 -0.05 12.05 -22.12
N ARG A 93 -0.74 13.18 -22.31
CA ARG A 93 -0.84 14.23 -21.30
C ARG A 93 -1.62 13.75 -20.06
N GLU A 94 -2.80 13.18 -20.26
CA GLU A 94 -3.63 12.66 -19.16
C GLU A 94 -2.90 11.53 -18.42
N ALA A 95 -2.20 10.67 -19.15
CA ALA A 95 -1.34 9.65 -18.55
C ALA A 95 -0.25 10.27 -17.69
N GLN A 96 0.42 11.32 -18.17
CA GLN A 96 1.46 12.00 -17.40
C GLN A 96 0.91 12.66 -16.12
N GLU A 97 -0.29 13.23 -16.17
CA GLU A 97 -0.99 13.79 -15.01
C GLU A 97 -1.33 12.69 -13.99
N VAL A 98 -1.80 11.53 -14.45
CA VAL A 98 -2.04 10.35 -13.60
C VAL A 98 -0.76 9.85 -12.95
N ILE A 99 0.31 9.67 -13.73
CA ILE A 99 1.63 9.21 -13.23
C ILE A 99 2.15 10.16 -12.16
N SER A 100 2.11 11.46 -12.43
CA SER A 100 2.60 12.49 -11.50
C SER A 100 1.80 12.47 -10.19
N THR A 101 0.48 12.30 -10.27
CA THR A 101 -0.39 12.25 -9.09
C THR A 101 -0.16 10.97 -8.29
N LEU A 102 0.10 9.84 -8.94
CA LEU A 102 0.42 8.57 -8.26
C LEU A 102 1.79 8.62 -7.57
N ILE A 103 2.79 9.24 -8.19
CA ILE A 103 4.09 9.48 -7.55
C ILE A 103 3.92 10.34 -6.30
N PHE A 104 3.11 11.39 -6.36
CA PHE A 104 2.79 12.21 -5.20
C PHE A 104 2.16 11.38 -4.07
N LEU A 105 1.13 10.57 -4.38
CA LEU A 105 0.46 9.72 -3.40
C LEU A 105 1.41 8.71 -2.76
N ARG A 106 2.25 8.05 -3.56
CA ARG A 106 3.27 7.12 -3.10
C ARG A 106 4.20 7.80 -2.10
N ASN A 107 4.78 8.94 -2.49
CA ASN A 107 5.77 9.64 -1.67
C ASN A 107 5.17 10.15 -0.36
N GLU A 108 3.92 10.62 -0.40
CA GLU A 108 3.24 11.11 0.80
C GLU A 108 2.85 9.96 1.76
N MET A 109 2.48 8.80 1.23
CA MET A 109 2.30 7.58 2.03
C MET A 109 3.63 7.10 2.64
N GLU A 110 4.70 7.07 1.85
CA GLU A 110 6.06 6.70 2.30
C GLU A 110 6.52 7.62 3.44
N ARG A 111 6.35 8.94 3.29
CA ARG A 111 6.69 9.94 4.32
C ARG A 111 5.97 9.70 5.64
N ARG A 112 4.70 9.31 5.61
CA ARG A 112 3.88 9.06 6.82
C ARG A 112 4.23 7.74 7.53
N LEU A 113 4.95 6.85 6.85
CA LEU A 113 5.39 5.56 7.40
C LEU A 113 6.83 5.60 7.92
N GLN A 114 7.57 6.68 7.67
CA GLN A 114 8.90 6.85 8.26
C GLN A 114 8.76 7.10 9.77
N PRO A 115 9.54 6.39 10.61
CA PRO A 115 9.63 6.72 12.03
C PRO A 115 10.23 8.12 12.18
N GLU A 116 9.67 8.92 13.10
CA GLU A 116 10.17 10.26 13.45
C GLU A 116 11.63 10.24 13.96
#